data_AF-A0AAX4HQJ5-F1
#
_entry.id   AF-A0AAX4HQJ5-F1
#
_cell.length_a   1.000
_cell.length_b   1.000
_cell.length_c   1.000
_cell.angle_alpha   90.00
_cell.angle_beta   90.00
_cell.angle_gamma   90.00
#
_symmetry.space_group_name_H-M   'P 1'
#
loop_
_entity.id
_entity.type
_entity.pdbx_description
1 polymer ?
#
loop_
_entity_poly.entity_id
_entity_poly.type
_entity_poly.pdbx_seq_one_letter_code
_entity_poly.pdbx_strand_id
1 'polypeptide(L)'
;MNALKEFLEGIVSDKASSRTVVGITALINLVGSLILIYGLINKPFYETVLQIRIVHVLITSVVLILLLKIKDGWNSYLGAISYLILYTPIFFTGWYNHVAIVEAQILSKPYGGFPVVFMMLAVLVPYSYLLNSILLALFSIETVIIWYAMDLGSKPFIAGNGEPFYIVVFAFVCFCLLFLRFRIDTKVHKLMEQKARSEFVENLARTFLSMRDRNNTPLQSLLILSSSLKNDKPMTQEQIDAFKRSVMTLISSNKNLVRYETKIQWGKRDLMTDSEIETWLSKIEDEVEKDKK
;
A
#
# COMPACT_ATOMS: atom_id res chain seq x y z
N MET A 1 -21.02 -4.05 3.31
CA MET A 1 -20.92 -2.63 2.88
C MET A 1 -19.57 -2.00 3.24
N ASN A 2 -19.08 -2.12 4.49
CA ASN A 2 -17.77 -1.54 4.89
C ASN A 2 -16.56 -2.09 4.11
N ALA A 3 -16.55 -3.38 3.74
CA ALA A 3 -15.46 -3.95 2.94
C ALA A 3 -15.40 -3.40 1.50
N LEU A 4 -16.55 -3.05 0.91
CA LEU A 4 -16.61 -2.43 -0.42
C LEU A 4 -16.13 -0.98 -0.35
N LYS A 5 -16.46 -0.27 0.72
CA LYS A 5 -15.99 1.09 0.97
C LYS A 5 -14.48 1.13 1.25
N GLU A 6 -13.95 0.24 2.09
CA GLU A 6 -12.49 0.07 2.29
C GLU A 6 -11.77 -0.33 0.98
N PHE A 7 -12.40 -1.16 0.14
CA PHE A 7 -11.87 -1.51 -1.20
C PHE A 7 -11.83 -0.31 -2.15
N LEU A 8 -12.82 0.59 -2.06
CA LEU A 8 -12.87 1.83 -2.83
C LEU A 8 -11.99 2.94 -2.25
N GLU A 9 -11.67 2.92 -0.95
CA GLU A 9 -10.89 3.97 -0.26
C GLU A 9 -9.39 3.63 -0.13
N GLY A 10 -9.00 2.35 -0.14
CA GLY A 10 -7.60 1.88 -0.07
C GLY A 10 -6.75 2.07 -1.34
N ILE A 11 -7.12 3.01 -2.23
CA ILE A 11 -6.68 3.08 -3.64
C ILE A 11 -5.37 3.87 -3.86
N VAL A 12 -4.66 4.31 -2.82
CA VAL A 12 -3.42 5.08 -3.04
C VAL A 12 -2.19 4.17 -3.02
N SER A 13 -1.90 3.56 -4.17
CA SER A 13 -0.59 2.93 -4.42
C SER A 13 0.52 3.96 -4.39
N ASP A 14 1.66 3.57 -3.81
CA ASP A 14 2.93 4.30 -3.85
C ASP A 14 3.32 4.69 -5.30
N LYS A 15 3.76 5.93 -5.50
CA LYS A 15 4.12 6.50 -6.81
C LYS A 15 5.19 5.67 -7.52
N ALA A 16 6.16 5.15 -6.75
CA ALA A 16 7.25 4.33 -7.27
C ALA A 16 6.77 2.96 -7.78
N SER A 17 5.77 2.39 -7.12
CA SER A 17 5.15 1.12 -7.51
C SER A 17 4.38 1.28 -8.84
N SER A 18 3.58 2.34 -8.97
CA SER A 18 2.76 2.59 -10.16
C SER A 18 3.59 2.69 -11.45
N ARG A 19 4.69 3.45 -11.41
CA ARG A 19 5.58 3.64 -12.57
C ARG A 19 6.20 2.33 -13.04
N THR A 20 6.65 1.51 -12.09
CA THR A 20 7.26 0.21 -12.35
C THR A 20 6.26 -0.73 -13.01
N VAL A 21 5.04 -0.80 -12.48
CA VAL A 21 3.98 -1.66 -13.02
C VAL A 21 3.59 -1.25 -14.44
N VAL A 22 3.43 0.05 -14.71
CA VAL A 22 3.15 0.54 -16.07
C VAL A 22 4.31 0.23 -17.01
N GLY A 23 5.56 0.38 -16.56
CA GLY A 23 6.74 0.04 -17.35
C GLY A 23 6.82 -1.44 -17.72
N ILE A 24 6.58 -2.33 -16.76
CA ILE A 24 6.54 -3.79 -17.01
C ILE A 24 5.41 -4.12 -17.99
N THR A 25 4.22 -3.55 -17.78
CA THR A 25 3.06 -3.77 -18.66
C THR A 25 3.36 -3.31 -20.09
N ALA A 26 3.95 -2.13 -20.25
CA ALA A 26 4.34 -1.61 -21.54
C ALA A 26 5.39 -2.50 -22.21
N LEU A 27 6.39 -2.97 -21.48
CA LEU A 27 7.41 -3.87 -22.02
C LEU A 27 6.80 -5.20 -22.52
N ILE A 28 5.92 -5.82 -21.73
CA ILE A 28 5.26 -7.07 -22.11
C ILE A 28 4.38 -6.84 -23.35
N ASN A 29 3.60 -5.77 -23.38
CA ASN A 29 2.76 -5.43 -24.54
C ASN A 29 3.59 -5.16 -25.79
N LEU A 30 4.74 -4.50 -25.66
CA LEU A 30 5.64 -4.23 -26.78
C LEU A 30 6.18 -5.54 -27.36
N VAL A 31 6.75 -6.40 -26.51
CA VAL A 31 7.32 -7.69 -26.93
C VAL A 31 6.23 -8.58 -27.53
N GLY A 32 5.09 -8.70 -26.87
CA GLY A 32 3.95 -9.49 -27.36
C GLY A 32 3.44 -9.00 -28.70
N SER A 33 3.33 -7.69 -28.89
CA SER A 33 2.88 -7.10 -30.16
C SER A 33 3.89 -7.31 -31.28
N LEU A 34 5.19 -7.20 -31.01
CA LEU A 34 6.25 -7.47 -32.00
C LEU A 34 6.25 -8.93 -32.46
N ILE A 35 6.09 -9.88 -31.53
CA ILE A 35 5.98 -11.32 -31.87
C ILE A 35 4.76 -11.57 -32.76
N LEU A 36 3.62 -10.94 -32.44
CA LEU A 36 2.39 -11.11 -33.22
C LEU A 36 2.49 -10.43 -34.59
N ILE A 37 3.14 -9.27 -34.70
CA ILE A 37 3.43 -8.63 -35.99
C ILE A 37 4.28 -9.56 -36.86
N TYR A 38 5.36 -10.11 -36.31
CA TYR A 38 6.24 -11.03 -37.04
C TYR A 38 5.48 -12.22 -37.62
N GLY A 39 4.55 -12.79 -36.85
CA GLY A 39 3.69 -13.89 -37.30
C GLY A 39 2.65 -13.52 -38.38
N LEU A 40 2.42 -12.23 -38.62
CA LEU A 40 1.39 -11.70 -39.53
C LEU A 40 1.96 -11.06 -40.82
N ILE A 41 3.25 -10.72 -40.89
CA ILE A 41 3.86 -9.99 -42.01
C ILE A 41 3.59 -10.62 -43.38
N ASN A 42 3.48 -11.96 -43.47
CA ASN A 42 3.27 -12.67 -44.72
C ASN A 42 1.83 -13.19 -44.91
N LYS A 43 0.85 -12.68 -44.15
CA LYS A 43 -0.54 -13.16 -44.20
C LYS A 43 -1.49 -12.06 -44.73
N PRO A 44 -1.92 -12.13 -46.00
CA PRO A 44 -2.68 -11.06 -46.65
C PRO A 44 -4.05 -10.80 -46.01
N PHE A 45 -4.66 -11.79 -45.36
CA PHE A 45 -5.98 -11.65 -44.70
C PHE A 45 -5.94 -10.85 -43.39
N TYR A 46 -4.79 -10.33 -42.97
CA TYR A 46 -4.61 -9.69 -41.67
C TYR A 46 -4.11 -8.24 -41.74
N GLU A 47 -4.26 -7.56 -42.88
CA GLU A 47 -3.75 -6.19 -43.05
C GLU A 47 -4.29 -5.21 -42.00
N THR A 48 -5.59 -5.21 -41.73
CA THR A 48 -6.18 -4.34 -40.70
C THR A 48 -5.68 -4.69 -39.29
N VAL A 49 -5.56 -5.98 -38.98
CA VAL A 49 -5.03 -6.45 -37.69
C VAL A 49 -3.57 -6.03 -37.52
N LEU A 50 -2.77 -6.13 -38.59
CA LEU A 50 -1.37 -5.71 -38.62
C LEU A 50 -1.25 -4.20 -38.37
N GLN A 51 -2.08 -3.38 -39.03
CA GLN A 51 -2.09 -1.93 -38.84
C GLN A 51 -2.42 -1.56 -37.38
N ILE A 52 -3.44 -2.17 -36.77
CA ILE A 52 -3.81 -1.93 -35.37
C ILE A 52 -2.65 -2.31 -34.43
N ARG A 53 -1.94 -3.42 -34.70
CA ARG A 53 -0.79 -3.83 -33.89
C ARG A 53 0.41 -2.89 -34.04
N ILE A 54 0.67 -2.37 -35.24
CA ILE A 54 1.71 -1.35 -35.46
C ILE A 54 1.38 -0.09 -34.64
N VAL A 55 0.12 0.36 -34.69
CA VAL A 55 -0.35 1.48 -33.87
C VAL A 55 -0.17 1.19 -32.37
N HIS A 56 -0.47 -0.03 -31.92
CA HIS A 56 -0.27 -0.44 -30.52
C HIS A 56 1.21 -0.41 -30.11
N VAL A 57 2.12 -0.86 -30.97
CA VAL A 57 3.58 -0.77 -30.76
C VAL A 57 4.02 0.69 -30.63
N LEU A 58 3.51 1.58 -31.49
CA LEU A 58 3.80 3.01 -31.41
C LEU A 58 3.30 3.63 -30.10
N ILE A 59 2.04 3.37 -29.73
CA ILE A 59 1.45 3.82 -28.46
C ILE A 59 2.30 3.35 -27.27
N THR A 60 2.66 2.07 -27.26
CA THR A 60 3.44 1.47 -26.19
C THR A 60 4.84 2.07 -26.11
N SER A 61 5.48 2.34 -27.24
CA SER A 61 6.78 3.01 -27.32
C SER A 61 6.70 4.45 -26.80
N VAL A 62 5.64 5.19 -27.13
CA VAL A 62 5.40 6.53 -26.59
C VAL A 62 5.24 6.50 -25.07
N VAL A 63 4.48 5.55 -24.52
CA VAL A 63 4.32 5.38 -23.07
C VAL A 63 5.67 5.07 -22.40
N LEU A 64 6.50 4.21 -22.99
CA LEU A 64 7.85 3.93 -22.49
C LEU A 64 8.76 5.17 -22.52
N ILE A 65 8.71 5.96 -23.60
CA ILE A 65 9.47 7.22 -23.68
C ILE A 65 9.00 8.22 -22.62
N LEU A 66 7.68 8.35 -22.42
CA LEU A 66 7.10 9.20 -21.38
C LEU A 66 7.53 8.76 -19.99
N LEU A 67 7.52 7.45 -19.72
CA LEU A 67 8.02 6.87 -18.47
C LEU A 67 9.49 7.20 -18.21
N LEU A 68 10.32 7.31 -19.24
CA LEU A 68 11.74 7.65 -19.11
C LEU A 68 11.97 9.15 -18.92
N LYS A 69 11.19 10.00 -19.62
CA LYS A 69 11.33 11.46 -19.59
C LYS A 69 10.71 12.11 -18.35
N ILE A 70 9.58 11.62 -17.86
CA ILE A 70 8.84 12.23 -16.74
C ILE A 70 9.19 11.48 -15.44
N LYS A 71 10.38 11.73 -14.90
CA LYS A 71 10.82 11.12 -13.63
C LYS A 71 10.15 11.78 -12.41
N ASP A 72 10.22 13.10 -12.31
CA ASP A 72 9.85 13.82 -11.08
C ASP A 72 8.37 14.24 -11.05
N GLY A 73 7.69 14.19 -12.20
CA GLY A 73 6.26 14.52 -12.36
C GLY A 73 5.32 13.32 -12.31
N TRP A 74 5.84 12.10 -12.10
CA TRP A 74 5.01 10.90 -12.13
C TRP A 74 4.03 10.87 -10.96
N ASN A 75 2.74 10.88 -11.26
CA ASN A 75 1.67 10.77 -10.29
C ASN A 75 0.79 9.55 -10.62
N SER A 76 -0.03 9.16 -9.64
CA SER A 76 -0.85 7.96 -9.77
C SER A 76 -1.91 8.06 -10.87
N TYR A 77 -2.39 9.27 -11.19
CA TYR A 77 -3.34 9.52 -12.28
C TYR A 77 -2.72 9.27 -13.66
N LEU A 78 -1.50 9.77 -13.90
CA LEU A 78 -0.73 9.52 -15.13
C LEU A 78 -0.44 8.04 -15.31
N GLY A 79 -0.15 7.34 -14.21
CA GLY A 79 -0.01 5.89 -14.19
C GLY A 79 -1.29 5.17 -14.62
N ALA A 80 -2.45 5.53 -14.06
CA ALA A 80 -3.74 4.95 -14.42
C ALA A 80 -4.12 5.22 -15.88
N ILE A 81 -3.94 6.45 -16.36
CA ILE A 81 -4.24 6.83 -17.75
C ILE A 81 -3.32 6.07 -18.72
N SER A 82 -2.03 6.03 -18.44
CA SER A 82 -1.06 5.29 -19.26
C SER A 82 -1.37 3.80 -19.28
N TYR A 83 -1.77 3.24 -18.14
CA TYR A 83 -2.19 1.85 -18.04
C TYR A 83 -3.44 1.57 -18.89
N LEU A 84 -4.48 2.41 -18.80
CA LEU A 84 -5.68 2.29 -19.64
C LEU A 84 -5.34 2.37 -21.13
N ILE A 85 -4.53 3.36 -21.53
CA ILE A 85 -4.07 3.53 -22.92
C ILE A 85 -3.37 2.27 -23.44
N LEU A 86 -2.63 1.54 -22.60
CA LEU A 86 -1.95 0.30 -23.01
C LEU A 86 -2.92 -0.86 -23.27
N TYR A 87 -4.05 -0.92 -22.56
CA TYR A 87 -5.05 -1.98 -22.74
C TYR A 87 -6.12 -1.65 -23.78
N THR A 88 -6.40 -0.38 -24.06
CA THR A 88 -7.44 0.01 -25.04
C THR A 88 -7.25 -0.64 -26.42
N PRO A 89 -6.04 -0.66 -27.03
CA PRO A 89 -5.84 -1.32 -28.31
C PRO A 89 -6.11 -2.83 -28.28
N ILE A 90 -5.96 -3.47 -27.12
CA ILE A 90 -6.16 -4.91 -26.98
C ILE A 90 -7.62 -5.29 -27.27
N PHE A 91 -8.60 -4.50 -26.80
CA PHE A 91 -10.02 -4.67 -27.13
C PHE A 91 -10.23 -4.70 -28.66
N PHE A 92 -9.75 -3.66 -29.35
CA PHE A 92 -9.88 -3.58 -30.81
C PHE A 92 -9.16 -4.73 -31.52
N THR A 93 -7.95 -5.10 -31.08
CA THR A 93 -7.26 -6.25 -31.68
C THR A 93 -8.02 -7.55 -31.45
N GLY A 94 -8.69 -7.73 -30.32
CA GLY A 94 -9.53 -8.89 -30.06
C GLY A 94 -10.64 -9.02 -31.10
N TRP A 95 -11.41 -7.95 -31.28
CA TRP A 95 -12.51 -7.91 -32.25
C TRP A 95 -12.05 -8.19 -33.68
N TYR A 96 -11.10 -7.39 -34.19
CA TYR A 96 -10.64 -7.50 -35.58
C TYR A 96 -9.90 -8.80 -35.87
N ASN A 97 -9.20 -9.36 -34.88
CA ASN A 97 -8.56 -10.66 -35.04
C ASN A 97 -9.59 -11.78 -35.23
N HIS A 98 -10.72 -11.72 -34.52
CA HIS A 98 -11.80 -12.69 -34.71
C HIS A 98 -12.54 -12.51 -36.04
N VAL A 99 -12.75 -11.27 -36.50
CA VAL A 99 -13.28 -11.01 -37.85
C VAL A 99 -12.37 -11.62 -38.92
N ALA A 100 -11.06 -11.34 -38.87
CA ALA A 100 -10.10 -11.86 -39.85
C ALA A 100 -10.04 -13.40 -39.85
N ILE A 101 -10.13 -14.04 -38.68
CA ILE A 101 -10.20 -15.50 -38.56
C ILE A 101 -11.45 -16.06 -39.26
N VAL A 102 -12.61 -15.41 -39.02
CA VAL A 102 -13.88 -15.81 -39.62
C VAL A 102 -13.86 -15.69 -41.13
N GLU A 103 -13.33 -14.58 -41.64
CA GLU A 103 -13.23 -14.32 -43.09
C GLU A 103 -12.25 -15.28 -43.77
N ALA A 104 -11.12 -15.57 -43.13
CA ALA A 104 -10.11 -16.46 -43.69
C ALA A 104 -10.44 -17.96 -43.53
N GLN A 105 -11.48 -18.30 -42.77
CA GLN A 105 -11.89 -19.70 -42.45
C GLN A 105 -10.74 -20.57 -41.92
N ILE A 106 -9.80 -19.95 -41.20
CA ILE A 106 -8.61 -20.63 -40.70
C ILE A 106 -8.98 -21.37 -39.42
N LEU A 107 -8.59 -22.65 -39.34
CA LEU A 107 -8.71 -23.44 -38.12
C LEU A 107 -8.00 -22.71 -36.98
N SER A 108 -8.77 -22.30 -35.97
CA SER A 108 -8.22 -21.54 -34.86
C SER A 108 -8.94 -21.86 -33.55
N LYS A 109 -8.20 -21.70 -32.45
CA LYS A 109 -8.78 -21.69 -31.12
C LYS A 109 -9.06 -20.23 -30.74
N PRO A 110 -10.31 -19.88 -30.39
CA PRO A 110 -10.64 -18.51 -30.03
C PRO A 110 -10.00 -18.13 -28.69
N TYR A 111 -9.83 -16.83 -28.46
CA TYR A 111 -9.41 -16.24 -27.18
C TYR A 111 -8.04 -16.64 -26.62
N GLY A 112 -7.15 -17.26 -27.40
CA GLY A 112 -5.85 -17.76 -26.91
C GLY A 112 -4.97 -16.71 -26.19
N GLY A 113 -5.10 -15.42 -26.53
CA GLY A 113 -4.36 -14.33 -25.87
C GLY A 113 -4.99 -13.81 -24.57
N PHE A 114 -6.28 -14.01 -24.34
CA PHE A 114 -7.00 -13.44 -23.18
C PHE A 114 -6.51 -13.96 -21.82
N PRO A 115 -6.15 -15.25 -21.64
CA PRO A 115 -5.60 -15.72 -20.37
C PRO A 115 -4.35 -14.96 -19.91
N VAL A 116 -3.49 -14.56 -20.85
CA VAL A 116 -2.29 -13.75 -20.55
C VAL A 116 -2.70 -12.35 -20.08
N VAL A 117 -3.66 -11.73 -20.76
CA VAL A 117 -4.22 -10.41 -20.38
C VAL A 117 -4.84 -10.46 -18.99
N PHE A 118 -5.67 -11.47 -18.70
CA PHE A 118 -6.30 -11.65 -17.39
C PHE A 118 -5.29 -11.88 -16.27
N MET A 119 -4.26 -12.69 -16.53
CA MET A 119 -3.18 -12.90 -15.57
C MET A 119 -2.41 -11.61 -15.31
N MET A 120 -2.11 -10.83 -16.36
CA MET A 120 -1.48 -9.52 -16.20
C MET A 120 -2.35 -8.58 -15.35
N LEU A 121 -3.65 -8.51 -15.61
CA LEU A 121 -4.57 -7.67 -14.81
C LEU A 121 -4.67 -8.14 -13.34
N ALA A 122 -4.56 -9.44 -13.07
CA ALA A 122 -4.56 -9.96 -11.70
C ALA A 122 -3.23 -9.68 -10.95
N VAL A 123 -2.10 -9.72 -11.67
CA VAL A 123 -0.75 -9.64 -11.08
C VAL A 123 -0.16 -8.23 -11.12
N LEU A 124 -0.53 -7.39 -12.07
CA LEU A 124 0.03 -6.06 -12.25
C LEU A 124 -1.02 -5.02 -11.86
N VAL A 125 -1.03 -4.63 -10.58
CA VAL A 125 -1.96 -3.63 -10.03
C VAL A 125 -1.21 -2.31 -9.84
N PRO A 126 -1.27 -1.38 -10.81
CA PRO A 126 -0.46 -0.14 -10.77
C PRO A 126 -1.05 0.93 -9.84
N TYR A 127 -2.33 0.86 -9.55
CA TYR A 127 -3.04 1.93 -8.85
C TYR A 127 -4.21 1.40 -8.02
N SER A 128 -5.23 0.91 -8.71
CA SER A 128 -6.50 0.55 -8.10
C SER A 128 -6.87 -0.89 -8.43
N TYR A 129 -7.23 -1.63 -7.39
CA TYR A 129 -7.88 -2.93 -7.53
C TYR A 129 -9.22 -2.83 -8.28
N LEU A 130 -9.95 -1.71 -8.10
CA LEU A 130 -11.21 -1.46 -8.81
C LEU A 130 -10.97 -1.34 -10.32
N LEU A 131 -9.95 -0.60 -10.74
CA LEU A 131 -9.63 -0.42 -12.16
C LEU A 131 -9.38 -1.77 -12.84
N ASN A 132 -8.54 -2.62 -12.25
CA ASN A 132 -8.24 -3.94 -12.82
C ASN A 132 -9.46 -4.86 -12.76
N SER A 133 -10.30 -4.76 -11.73
CA SER A 133 -11.57 -5.50 -11.63
C SER A 133 -12.52 -5.12 -12.77
N ILE A 134 -12.66 -3.82 -13.05
CA ILE A 134 -13.48 -3.31 -14.15
C ILE A 134 -12.91 -3.81 -15.49
N LEU A 135 -11.60 -3.71 -15.71
CA LEU A 135 -10.97 -4.20 -16.94
C LEU A 135 -11.18 -5.71 -17.13
N LEU A 136 -11.01 -6.52 -16.08
CA LEU A 136 -11.29 -7.95 -16.12
C LEU A 136 -12.75 -8.23 -16.51
N ALA A 137 -13.70 -7.52 -15.91
CA ALA A 137 -15.11 -7.64 -16.23
C ALA A 137 -15.40 -7.24 -17.68
N LEU A 138 -14.84 -6.12 -18.16
CA LEU A 138 -15.04 -5.63 -19.53
C LEU A 138 -14.51 -6.62 -20.57
N PHE A 139 -13.28 -7.11 -20.41
CA PHE A 139 -12.72 -8.12 -21.33
C PHE A 139 -13.49 -9.45 -21.25
N SER A 140 -13.99 -9.85 -20.07
CA SER A 140 -14.83 -11.03 -19.94
C SER A 140 -16.20 -10.87 -20.59
N ILE A 141 -16.79 -9.67 -20.55
CA ILE A 141 -18.04 -9.37 -21.25
C ILE A 141 -17.79 -9.34 -22.76
N GLU A 142 -16.70 -8.72 -23.19
CA GLU A 142 -16.29 -8.66 -24.60
C GLU A 142 -16.18 -10.07 -25.21
N THR A 143 -15.56 -11.03 -24.53
CA THR A 143 -15.44 -12.40 -25.08
C THR A 143 -16.80 -13.08 -25.26
N VAL A 144 -17.74 -12.83 -24.36
CA VAL A 144 -19.13 -13.31 -24.48
C VAL A 144 -19.84 -12.64 -25.65
N ILE A 145 -19.68 -11.31 -25.79
CA ILE A 145 -20.28 -10.56 -26.90
C ILE A 145 -19.73 -11.07 -28.24
N ILE A 146 -18.40 -11.21 -28.38
CA ILE A 146 -17.77 -11.72 -29.61
C ILE A 146 -18.32 -13.10 -29.97
N TRP A 147 -18.43 -13.99 -28.99
CA TRP A 147 -18.90 -15.35 -29.22
C TRP A 147 -20.29 -15.40 -29.86
N TYR A 148 -21.24 -14.68 -29.27
CA TYR A 148 -22.64 -14.68 -29.72
C TYR A 148 -22.87 -13.78 -30.92
N ALA A 149 -22.23 -12.60 -30.98
CA ALA A 149 -22.43 -11.66 -32.09
C ALA A 149 -21.87 -12.20 -33.41
N MET A 150 -20.79 -12.98 -33.37
CA MET A 150 -20.18 -13.56 -34.56
C MET A 150 -20.61 -15.00 -34.83
N ASP A 151 -21.49 -15.57 -34.01
CA ASP A 151 -21.93 -16.96 -34.04
C ASP A 151 -20.75 -17.94 -34.20
N LEU A 152 -19.75 -17.80 -33.32
CA LEU A 152 -18.51 -18.58 -33.44
C LEU A 152 -18.73 -20.08 -33.18
N GLY A 153 -19.75 -20.44 -32.41
CA GLY A 153 -20.05 -21.83 -32.05
C GLY A 153 -20.61 -22.67 -33.21
N SER A 154 -21.21 -22.05 -34.23
CA SER A 154 -21.73 -22.76 -35.40
C SER A 154 -20.67 -23.00 -36.48
N LYS A 155 -19.49 -22.37 -36.36
CA LYS A 155 -18.47 -22.36 -37.41
C LYS A 155 -17.56 -23.59 -37.30
N PRO A 156 -17.43 -24.41 -38.36
CA PRO A 156 -16.72 -25.69 -38.30
C PRO A 156 -15.19 -25.54 -38.13
N PHE A 157 -14.63 -24.37 -38.45
CA PHE A 157 -13.20 -24.06 -38.32
C PHE A 157 -12.84 -23.42 -36.96
N ILE A 158 -13.80 -23.28 -36.04
CA ILE A 158 -13.54 -22.78 -34.69
C ILE A 158 -13.50 -23.96 -33.72
N ALA A 159 -12.31 -24.26 -33.21
CA ALA A 159 -12.10 -25.32 -32.22
C ALA A 159 -12.38 -24.76 -30.81
N GLY A 160 -13.67 -24.65 -30.44
CA GLY A 160 -14.13 -23.94 -29.25
C GLY A 160 -15.02 -24.74 -28.30
N ASN A 161 -14.66 -26.00 -27.98
CA ASN A 161 -15.45 -26.79 -27.02
C ASN A 161 -15.46 -26.12 -25.63
N GLY A 162 -16.64 -25.66 -25.19
CA GLY A 162 -16.84 -25.03 -23.88
C GLY A 162 -16.57 -23.52 -23.82
N GLU A 163 -16.27 -22.88 -24.95
CA GLU A 163 -16.19 -21.41 -25.04
C GLU A 163 -17.60 -20.79 -25.15
N PRO A 164 -17.83 -19.57 -24.64
CA PRO A 164 -16.89 -18.66 -23.98
C PRO A 164 -16.71 -18.93 -22.47
N PHE A 165 -17.39 -19.96 -21.92
CA PHE A 165 -17.49 -20.18 -20.48
C PHE A 165 -16.15 -20.47 -19.82
N TYR A 166 -15.24 -21.19 -20.50
CA TYR A 166 -13.89 -21.41 -20.00
C TYR A 166 -13.15 -20.09 -19.71
N ILE A 167 -13.19 -19.15 -20.65
CA ILE A 167 -12.55 -17.84 -20.51
C ILE A 167 -13.19 -17.02 -19.38
N VAL A 168 -14.53 -17.09 -19.22
CA VAL A 168 -15.24 -16.43 -18.11
C VAL A 168 -14.83 -17.03 -16.76
N VAL A 169 -14.75 -18.36 -16.65
CA VAL A 169 -14.27 -19.03 -15.43
C VAL A 169 -12.82 -18.64 -15.14
N PHE A 170 -11.96 -18.55 -16.15
CA PHE A 170 -10.59 -18.10 -15.98
C PHE A 170 -10.53 -16.64 -15.49
N ALA A 171 -11.34 -15.74 -16.08
CA ALA A 171 -11.47 -14.36 -15.62
C ALA A 171 -11.92 -14.29 -14.16
N PHE A 172 -12.85 -15.15 -13.76
CA PHE A 172 -13.30 -15.26 -12.37
C PHE A 172 -12.19 -15.74 -11.43
N VAL A 173 -11.37 -16.71 -11.84
CA VAL A 173 -10.19 -17.14 -11.06
C VAL A 173 -9.20 -15.99 -10.90
N CYS A 174 -8.91 -15.25 -11.99
CA CYS A 174 -8.06 -14.05 -11.93
C CYS A 174 -8.63 -12.96 -11.03
N PHE A 175 -9.95 -12.78 -11.03
CA PHE A 175 -10.63 -11.87 -10.10
C PHE A 175 -10.47 -12.31 -8.65
N CYS A 176 -10.62 -13.60 -8.35
CA CYS A 176 -10.37 -14.15 -7.01
C CYS A 176 -8.92 -13.94 -6.56
N LEU A 177 -7.94 -14.11 -7.47
CA LEU A 177 -6.53 -13.81 -7.19
C LEU A 177 -6.31 -12.33 -6.87
N LEU A 178 -6.91 -11.44 -7.67
CA LEU A 178 -6.86 -10.00 -7.46
C LEU A 178 -7.47 -9.62 -6.08
N PHE A 179 -8.60 -10.24 -5.73
CA PHE A 179 -9.25 -10.03 -4.44
C PHE A 179 -8.42 -10.57 -3.27
N LEU A 180 -7.83 -11.76 -3.39
CA LEU A 180 -6.95 -12.32 -2.38
C LEU A 180 -5.75 -11.39 -2.12
N ARG A 181 -5.15 -10.87 -3.20
CA ARG A 181 -4.04 -9.93 -3.11
C ARG A 181 -4.43 -8.65 -2.38
N PHE A 182 -5.57 -8.06 -2.72
CA PHE A 182 -6.11 -6.90 -2.00
C PHE A 182 -6.20 -7.16 -0.48
N ARG A 183 -6.68 -8.35 -0.09
CA ARG A 183 -6.80 -8.74 1.33
C ARG A 183 -5.44 -8.90 2.00
N ILE A 184 -4.45 -9.43 1.29
CA ILE A 184 -3.07 -9.57 1.80
C ILE A 184 -2.45 -8.19 2.00
N ASP A 185 -2.48 -7.32 1.00
CA ASP A 185 -1.88 -5.98 1.07
C ASP A 185 -2.50 -5.15 2.20
N THR A 186 -3.82 -5.23 2.36
CA THR A 186 -4.52 -4.56 3.47
C THR A 186 -4.03 -5.05 4.84
N LYS A 187 -3.82 -6.36 5.00
CA LYS A 187 -3.30 -6.93 6.24
C LYS A 187 -1.84 -6.55 6.48
N VAL A 188 -1.01 -6.58 5.44
CA VAL A 188 0.41 -6.19 5.52
C VAL A 188 0.53 -4.74 5.96
N HIS A 189 -0.27 -3.82 5.39
CA HIS A 189 -0.28 -2.43 5.84
C HIS A 189 -0.69 -2.28 7.30
N LYS A 190 -1.75 -2.96 7.74
CA LYS A 190 -2.19 -2.93 9.15
C LYS A 190 -1.10 -3.47 10.09
N LEU A 191 -0.39 -4.54 9.69
CA LEU A 191 0.73 -5.09 10.46
C LEU A 191 1.92 -4.14 10.52
N MET A 192 2.26 -3.46 9.41
CA MET A 192 3.32 -2.46 9.39
C MET A 192 3.00 -1.27 10.30
N GLU A 193 1.76 -0.80 10.29
CA GLU A 193 1.31 0.30 11.17
C GLU A 193 1.36 -0.12 12.65
N GLN A 194 0.89 -1.33 12.98
CA GLN A 194 0.97 -1.86 14.34
C GLN A 194 2.42 -2.04 14.81
N LYS A 195 3.30 -2.54 13.94
CA LYS A 195 4.73 -2.71 14.23
C LYS A 195 5.40 -1.35 14.49
N ALA A 196 5.15 -0.37 13.64
CA ALA A 196 5.67 0.99 13.82
C ALA A 196 5.20 1.61 15.14
N ARG A 197 3.92 1.39 15.51
CA ARG A 197 3.38 1.85 16.80
C ARG A 197 4.03 1.13 18.00
N SER A 198 4.24 -0.18 17.91
CA SER A 198 4.90 -0.95 18.96
C SER A 198 6.35 -0.49 19.17
N GLU A 199 7.11 -0.32 18.09
CA GLU A 199 8.49 0.18 18.14
C GLU A 199 8.55 1.59 18.74
N PHE A 200 7.58 2.46 18.41
CA PHE A 200 7.48 3.78 19.02
C PHE A 200 7.23 3.72 20.54
N VAL A 201 6.28 2.89 21.00
CA VAL A 201 5.98 2.73 22.43
C VAL A 201 7.17 2.14 23.18
N GLU A 202 7.86 1.16 22.62
CA GLU A 202 9.06 0.58 23.22
C GLU A 202 10.17 1.63 23.39
N ASN A 203 10.43 2.43 22.36
CA ASN A 203 11.42 3.50 22.42
C ASN A 203 11.06 4.56 23.48
N LEU A 204 9.77 4.88 23.59
CA LEU A 204 9.26 5.81 24.61
C LEU A 204 9.41 5.23 26.02
N ALA A 205 9.08 3.95 26.23
CA ALA A 205 9.27 3.26 27.50
C ALA A 205 10.75 3.21 27.93
N ARG A 206 11.66 2.89 27.00
CA ARG A 206 13.11 2.92 27.25
C ARG A 206 13.59 4.32 27.62
N THR A 207 13.06 5.35 26.98
CA THR A 207 13.38 6.75 27.30
C THR A 207 12.90 7.13 28.70
N PHE A 208 11.67 6.77 29.07
CA PHE A 208 11.14 7.00 30.42
C PHE A 208 11.90 6.25 31.50
N LEU A 209 12.26 4.99 31.27
CA LEU A 209 13.10 4.22 32.19
C LEU A 209 14.46 4.89 32.41
N SER A 210 15.13 5.30 31.32
CA SER A 210 16.41 6.02 31.40
C SER A 210 16.28 7.35 32.17
N MET A 211 15.17 8.06 32.01
CA MET A 211 14.88 9.30 32.74
C MET A 211 14.63 9.05 34.23
N ARG A 212 13.83 8.03 34.57
CA ARG A 212 13.58 7.63 35.97
C ARG A 212 14.90 7.31 36.67
N ASP A 213 15.73 6.50 36.03
CA ASP A 213 17.01 6.07 36.61
C ASP A 213 17.96 7.26 36.80
N ARG A 214 17.96 8.24 35.87
CA ARG A 214 18.72 9.50 36.00
C ARG A 214 18.21 10.43 37.11
N ASN A 215 16.92 10.39 37.43
CA ASN A 215 16.31 11.26 38.45
C ASN A 215 16.41 10.68 39.87
N ASN A 216 16.55 9.36 40.03
CA ASN A 216 16.65 8.72 41.35
C ASN A 216 17.89 9.19 42.15
N THR A 217 19.07 9.24 41.53
CA THR A 217 20.33 9.60 42.22
C THR A 217 20.36 11.05 42.72
N PRO A 218 19.94 12.07 41.93
CA PRO A 218 19.79 13.43 42.44
C PRO A 218 18.77 13.54 43.57
N LEU A 219 17.63 12.84 43.47
CA LEU A 219 16.57 12.89 44.49
C LEU A 219 17.06 12.32 45.83
N GLN A 220 17.75 11.17 45.79
CA GLN A 220 18.39 10.59 46.97
C GLN A 220 19.46 11.53 47.56
N SER A 221 20.27 12.16 46.72
CA SER A 221 21.26 13.15 47.16
C SER A 221 20.61 14.34 47.85
N LEU A 222 19.52 14.87 47.30
CA LEU A 222 18.74 15.96 47.91
C LEU A 222 18.11 15.55 49.24
N LEU A 223 17.56 14.34 49.35
CA LEU A 223 17.00 13.80 50.59
C LEU A 223 18.07 13.71 51.69
N ILE A 224 19.24 13.13 51.39
CA ILE A 224 20.36 13.02 52.33
C ILE A 224 20.82 14.41 52.78
N LEU A 225 20.98 15.35 51.85
CA LEU A 225 21.40 16.72 52.15
C LEU A 225 20.35 17.48 52.98
N SER A 226 19.06 17.31 52.69
CA SER A 226 17.97 17.89 53.47
C SER A 226 17.93 17.35 54.91
N SER A 227 18.25 16.07 55.10
CA SER A 227 18.32 15.45 56.43
C SER A 227 19.49 15.98 57.27
N SER A 228 20.63 16.34 56.65
CA SER A 228 21.76 17.00 57.33
C SER A 228 21.42 18.44 57.76
N LEU A 229 20.70 19.19 56.93
CA LEU A 229 20.20 20.53 57.25
C LEU A 229 19.23 20.51 58.44
N LYS A 230 18.37 19.48 58.53
CA LYS A 230 17.38 19.33 59.61
C LYS A 230 17.99 18.99 60.97
N ASN A 231 19.24 18.54 61.00
CA ASN A 231 19.97 18.14 62.20
C ASN A 231 20.96 19.22 62.70
N ASP A 232 20.80 20.49 62.28
CA ASP A 232 21.60 21.66 62.69
C ASP A 232 23.13 21.50 62.51
N LYS A 233 23.56 20.64 61.58
CA LYS A 233 24.97 20.51 61.22
C LYS A 233 25.31 21.50 60.11
N PRO A 234 26.36 22.33 60.24
CA PRO A 234 26.80 23.18 59.15
C PRO A 234 27.23 22.31 57.95
N MET A 235 26.62 22.57 56.80
CA MET A 235 26.98 21.86 55.56
C MET A 235 28.41 22.17 55.16
N THR A 236 29.14 21.14 54.74
CA THR A 236 30.47 21.33 54.14
C THR A 236 30.35 21.85 52.70
N GLN A 237 31.40 22.50 52.20
CA GLN A 237 31.42 23.04 50.83
C GLN A 237 31.19 21.95 49.78
N GLU A 238 31.69 20.74 49.98
CA GLU A 238 31.42 19.57 49.12
C GLU A 238 29.94 19.19 49.08
N GLN A 239 29.22 19.30 50.21
CA GLN A 239 27.79 19.02 50.28
C GLN A 239 26.97 20.07 49.52
N ILE A 240 27.37 21.34 49.59
CA ILE A 240 26.75 22.44 48.82
C ILE A 240 26.98 22.22 47.31
N ASP A 241 28.17 21.79 46.91
CA ASP A 241 28.48 21.52 45.50
C ASP A 241 27.80 20.24 44.98
N ALA A 242 27.61 19.22 45.83
CA ALA A 242 26.79 18.06 45.51
C ALA A 242 25.29 18.42 45.38
N PHE A 243 24.79 19.31 46.23
CA PHE A 243 23.43 19.86 46.15
C PHE A 243 23.19 20.57 44.82
N LYS A 244 24.07 21.53 44.48
CA LYS A 244 23.99 22.29 43.22
C LYS A 244 24.02 21.38 41.99
N ARG A 245 24.92 20.37 41.98
CA ARG A 245 24.99 19.39 40.90
C ARG A 245 23.70 18.59 40.77
N SER A 246 23.13 18.11 41.88
CA SER A 246 21.87 17.35 41.89
C SER A 246 20.69 18.18 41.38
N VAL A 247 20.57 19.44 41.81
CA VAL A 247 19.55 20.39 41.32
C VAL A 247 19.73 20.65 39.81
N MET A 248 20.96 20.88 39.35
CA MET A 248 21.24 21.08 37.92
C MET A 248 20.93 19.83 37.07
N THR A 249 21.17 18.63 37.60
CA THR A 249 20.80 17.38 36.93
C THR A 249 19.29 17.20 36.84
N LEU A 250 18.53 17.61 37.87
CA LEU A 250 17.06 17.61 37.83
C LEU A 250 16.52 18.65 36.85
N ILE A 251 17.05 19.88 36.86
CA ILE A 251 16.66 20.93 35.91
C ILE A 251 16.95 20.52 34.46
N SER A 252 18.11 19.92 34.19
CA SER A 252 18.46 19.45 32.84
C SER A 252 17.63 18.25 32.40
N SER A 253 17.26 17.35 33.32
CA SER A 253 16.36 16.24 33.05
C SER A 253 14.94 16.72 32.76
N ASN A 254 14.44 17.70 33.51
CA ASN A 254 13.14 18.34 33.26
C ASN A 254 13.11 19.09 31.91
N LYS A 255 14.18 19.81 31.56
CA LYS A 255 14.31 20.49 30.27
C LYS A 255 14.30 19.51 29.08
N ASN A 256 14.80 18.28 29.27
CA ASN A 256 14.73 17.22 28.27
C ASN A 256 13.32 16.61 28.17
N LEU A 257 12.55 16.55 29.26
CA LEU A 257 11.15 16.10 29.29
C LEU A 257 10.21 17.03 28.52
N VAL A 258 10.38 18.35 28.65
CA VAL A 258 9.60 19.36 27.91
C VAL A 258 9.68 19.16 26.38
N ARG A 259 10.77 18.59 25.86
CA ARG A 259 10.90 18.25 24.42
C ARG A 259 9.98 17.11 23.96
N TYR A 260 9.53 16.27 24.88
CA TYR A 260 8.61 15.18 24.59
C TYR A 260 7.16 15.54 24.94
N GLU A 261 6.94 16.52 25.83
CA GLU A 261 5.63 17.05 26.18
C GLU A 261 4.85 17.56 24.94
N THR A 262 5.54 18.22 24.00
CA THR A 262 4.94 18.68 22.73
C THR A 262 4.63 17.57 21.73
N LYS A 263 5.16 16.36 21.93
CA LYS A 263 4.91 15.18 21.08
C LYS A 263 3.84 14.26 21.64
N ILE A 264 3.42 14.48 22.89
CA ILE A 264 2.39 13.68 23.55
C ILE A 264 1.09 14.49 23.50
N GLN A 265 0.19 14.12 22.58
CA GLN A 265 -1.20 14.55 22.71
C GLN A 265 -1.86 13.65 23.76
N TRP A 266 -1.92 14.13 24.99
CA TRP A 266 -2.72 13.48 26.04
C TRP A 266 -4.18 13.47 25.60
N GLY A 267 -4.75 12.27 25.42
CA GLY A 267 -6.19 12.16 25.18
C GLY A 267 -6.94 12.59 26.45
N LYS A 268 -8.14 13.18 26.31
CA LYS A 268 -9.01 13.56 27.45
C LYS A 268 -9.35 12.42 28.44
N ARG A 269 -8.98 11.16 28.14
CA ARG A 269 -9.15 9.99 29.01
C ARG A 269 -7.87 9.58 29.75
N ASP A 270 -6.72 10.15 29.40
CA ASP A 270 -5.41 9.74 29.93
C ASP A 270 -4.90 10.67 31.05
N LEU A 271 -5.63 11.75 31.33
CA LEU A 271 -5.38 12.66 32.45
C LEU A 271 -6.38 12.34 33.56
N MET A 272 -5.88 11.99 34.74
CA MET A 272 -6.70 12.01 35.95
C MET A 272 -7.29 13.40 36.12
N THR A 273 -8.60 13.48 36.32
CA THR A 273 -9.27 14.73 36.65
C THR A 273 -8.82 15.23 38.02
N ASP A 274 -8.91 16.55 38.26
CA ASP A 274 -8.51 17.15 39.54
C ASP A 274 -9.17 16.46 40.75
N SER A 275 -10.42 15.99 40.58
CA SER A 275 -11.12 15.21 41.61
C SER A 275 -10.51 13.82 41.88
N GLU A 276 -9.98 13.16 40.85
CA GLU A 276 -9.30 11.87 40.99
C GLU A 276 -7.92 12.03 41.65
N ILE A 277 -7.25 13.15 41.37
CA ILE A 277 -5.98 13.53 42.00
C ILE A 277 -6.18 13.83 43.49
N GLU A 278 -7.19 14.62 43.87
CA GLU A 278 -7.51 14.90 45.28
C GLU A 278 -7.88 13.63 46.04
N THR A 279 -8.66 12.75 45.42
CA THR A 279 -9.03 11.45 46.02
C THR A 279 -7.80 10.57 46.24
N TRP A 280 -6.87 10.55 45.28
CA TRP A 280 -5.63 9.78 45.36
C TRP A 280 -4.66 10.35 46.41
N LEU A 281 -4.55 11.67 46.51
CA LEU A 281 -3.74 12.35 47.52
C LEU A 281 -4.25 12.08 48.95
N SER A 282 -5.57 12.16 49.17
CA SER A 282 -6.15 11.85 50.48
C SER A 282 -5.88 10.40 50.93
N LYS A 283 -5.89 9.46 49.97
CA LYS A 283 -5.55 8.05 50.23
C LYS A 283 -4.10 7.86 50.65
N ILE A 284 -3.18 8.60 50.05
CA ILE A 284 -1.76 8.54 50.39
C ILE A 284 -1.50 9.20 51.74
N GLU A 285 -2.16 10.31 52.04
CA GLU A 285 -2.08 10.95 53.36
C GLU A 285 -2.57 9.99 54.45
N ASP A 286 -3.69 9.30 54.23
CA ASP A 286 -4.23 8.28 55.15
C ASP A 286 -3.28 7.08 55.33
N GLU A 287 -2.59 6.63 54.27
CA GLU A 287 -1.62 5.54 54.35
C GLU A 287 -0.34 5.96 55.10
N VAL A 288 0.15 7.17 54.86
CA VAL A 288 1.33 7.73 55.54
C VAL A 288 1.04 8.02 57.01
N GLU A 289 -0.20 8.36 57.37
CA GLU A 289 -0.59 8.58 58.76
C GLU A 289 -0.77 7.26 59.53
N LYS A 290 -1.12 6.17 58.84
CA LYS A 290 -1.17 4.81 59.42
C LYS A 290 0.22 4.24 59.70
N ASP A 291 1.21 4.52 58.86
CA ASP A 291 2.61 4.08 59.06
C ASP A 291 3.36 4.85 60.16
N LYS A 292 2.77 5.91 60.73
CA LYS A 292 3.33 6.69 61.85
C LYS A 292 2.81 6.26 63.24
N LYS A 293 1.88 5.31 63.32
CA LYS A 293 1.38 4.73 64.57
C LYS A 293 1.97 3.36 64.81
#